data_AF-A0A3Q3IE96-F1
#
_entry.id   AF-A0A3Q3IE96-F1
#
_cell.length_a   1.000
_cell.length_b   1.000
_cell.length_c   1.000
_cell.angle_alpha   90.00
_cell.angle_beta   90.00
_cell.angle_gamma   90.00
#
_symmetry.space_group_name_H-M   'P 1'
#
loop_
_entity.id
_entity.type
_entity.pdbx_description
1 polymer ?
#
loop_
_entity_poly.entity_id
_entity_poly.type
_entity_poly.pdbx_seq_one_letter_code
_entity_poly.pdbx_strand_id
1 'polypeptide(L)'
;MALGLYFMLLLSLASGLWAQDVGEARPSDGCCVGKRCPKGWTQHDDYCYKFNLNEKDWADAEVGCVAVGGNLASIHTKDHYDFVKGLIKTSAGTNKQTWVGGSDAVKVSDLTTDFEHLMVNVQYSAYLVLVALS
;
A
#
# COMPACT_ATOMS: atom_id res chain seq x y z
N MET A 1 -63.01 -24.49 18.12
CA MET A 1 -62.84 -23.41 17.11
C MET A 1 -61.73 -22.41 17.46
N ALA A 2 -61.43 -22.16 18.74
CA ALA A 2 -60.39 -21.17 19.14
C ALA A 2 -58.92 -21.60 18.91
N LEU A 3 -58.61 -22.91 18.92
CA LEU A 3 -57.25 -23.42 18.67
C LEU A 3 -56.77 -23.17 17.23
N GLY A 4 -57.68 -23.16 16.25
CA GLY A 4 -57.33 -22.92 14.85
C GLY A 4 -56.91 -21.48 14.58
N LEU A 5 -57.54 -20.50 15.26
CA LEU A 5 -57.18 -19.10 15.14
C LEU A 5 -55.79 -18.82 15.73
N TYR A 6 -55.43 -19.52 16.81
CA TYR A 6 -54.09 -19.43 17.39
C TYR A 6 -53.02 -19.99 16.45
N PHE A 7 -53.29 -21.13 15.80
CA PHE A 7 -52.37 -21.72 14.82
C PHE A 7 -52.15 -20.81 13.61
N MET A 8 -53.21 -20.17 13.10
CA MET A 8 -53.10 -19.20 11.99
C MET A 8 -52.30 -17.95 12.38
N LEU A 9 -52.49 -17.44 13.61
CA LEU A 9 -51.71 -16.30 14.12
C LEU A 9 -50.24 -16.65 14.25
N LEU A 10 -49.90 -17.85 14.75
CA LEU A 10 -48.51 -18.30 14.86
C LEU A 10 -47.82 -18.43 13.49
N LEU A 11 -48.52 -18.93 12.47
CA LEU A 11 -47.98 -19.01 11.10
C LEU A 11 -47.72 -17.62 10.50
N SER A 12 -48.60 -16.65 10.77
CA SER A 12 -48.41 -15.27 10.30
C SER A 12 -47.21 -14.58 10.94
N LEU A 13 -46.95 -14.85 12.23
CA LEU A 13 -45.79 -14.30 12.94
C LEU A 13 -44.47 -14.97 12.54
N ALA A 14 -44.50 -16.26 12.18
CA ALA A 14 -43.32 -16.97 11.67
C ALA A 14 -42.92 -16.50 10.25
N SER A 15 -43.86 -15.99 9.47
CA SER A 15 -43.63 -15.48 8.11
C SER A 15 -42.99 -14.09 8.09
N GLY A 16 -43.09 -13.33 9.20
CA GLY A 16 -42.62 -11.94 9.31
C GLY A 16 -41.19 -11.77 9.82
N LEU A 17 -40.49 -12.85 10.16
CA LEU A 17 -39.12 -12.81 10.72
C LEU A 17 -38.03 -13.41 9.83
N TRP A 18 -38.29 -13.48 8.52
CA TRP A 18 -37.26 -13.74 7.51
C TRP A 18 -37.40 -12.79 6.31
N ALA A 19 -37.63 -11.50 6.57
CA ALA A 19 -37.13 -10.47 5.67
C ALA A 19 -35.66 -10.27 6.01
N GLN A 20 -34.84 -11.25 5.62
CA GLN A 20 -33.41 -11.03 5.53
C GLN A 20 -33.26 -9.99 4.42
N ASP A 21 -33.03 -8.74 4.81
CA ASP A 21 -32.46 -7.72 3.94
C ASP A 21 -31.04 -8.20 3.63
N VAL A 22 -30.94 -9.24 2.79
CA VAL A 22 -29.72 -9.52 2.07
C VAL A 22 -29.66 -8.36 1.09
N GLY A 23 -28.96 -7.31 1.49
CA GLY A 23 -28.46 -6.34 0.52
C GLY A 23 -27.77 -7.16 -0.56
N GLU A 24 -28.43 -7.26 -1.71
CA GLU A 24 -27.92 -7.87 -2.92
C GLU A 24 -26.58 -7.18 -3.20
N ALA A 25 -25.49 -7.81 -2.77
CA ALA A 25 -24.18 -7.47 -3.25
C ALA A 25 -24.23 -7.83 -4.74
N ARG A 26 -24.45 -6.82 -5.59
CA ARG A 26 -24.40 -6.98 -7.03
C ARG A 26 -23.15 -7.80 -7.36
N PRO A 27 -23.28 -8.90 -8.14
CA PRO A 27 -22.13 -9.54 -8.72
C PRO A 27 -21.40 -8.47 -9.54
N SER A 28 -20.23 -8.06 -9.07
CA SER A 28 -19.33 -7.25 -9.87
C SER A 28 -18.86 -8.15 -10.99
N ASP A 29 -19.58 -8.12 -12.12
CA ASP A 29 -19.22 -8.78 -13.36
C ASP A 29 -17.74 -8.49 -13.64
N GLY A 30 -16.95 -9.56 -13.65
CA GLY A 30 -15.54 -9.50 -13.95
C GLY A 30 -15.31 -9.17 -15.43
N CYS A 31 -14.76 -8.00 -15.70
CA CYS A 31 -13.68 -7.82 -16.67
C CYS A 31 -12.75 -6.63 -16.33
N CYS A 32 -12.78 -6.17 -15.09
CA CYS A 32 -11.65 -5.58 -14.40
C CYS A 32 -12.02 -5.55 -12.92
N VAL A 33 -11.61 -6.60 -12.17
CA VAL A 33 -11.31 -6.38 -10.76
C VAL A 33 -10.15 -5.40 -10.79
N GLY A 34 -10.44 -4.10 -10.79
CA GLY A 34 -9.41 -3.09 -10.71
C GLY A 34 -8.56 -3.50 -9.51
N LYS A 35 -7.30 -3.87 -9.76
CA LYS A 35 -6.39 -4.35 -8.73
C LYS A 35 -6.15 -3.17 -7.79
N ARG A 36 -7.05 -3.00 -6.82
CA ARG A 36 -6.93 -1.95 -5.84
C ARG A 36 -5.69 -2.26 -5.02
N CYS A 37 -4.88 -1.24 -4.79
CA CYS A 37 -3.73 -1.40 -3.93
C CYS A 37 -4.15 -1.91 -2.54
N PRO A 38 -3.31 -2.73 -1.87
CA PRO A 38 -3.63 -3.21 -0.54
C PRO A 38 -3.91 -2.04 0.42
N LYS A 39 -4.64 -2.30 1.52
CA LYS A 39 -4.95 -1.25 2.50
C LYS A 39 -3.66 -0.58 3.00
N GLY A 40 -3.66 0.76 3.02
CA GLY A 40 -2.49 1.56 3.43
C GLY A 40 -1.44 1.79 2.33
N TRP A 41 -1.76 1.44 1.09
CA TRP A 41 -1.02 1.80 -0.11
C TRP A 41 -1.80 2.82 -0.92
N THR A 42 -1.09 3.65 -1.67
CA THR A 42 -1.67 4.66 -2.55
C THR A 42 -1.48 4.24 -4.00
N GLN A 43 -2.57 4.19 -4.76
CA GLN A 43 -2.52 3.87 -6.18
C GLN A 43 -2.20 5.12 -7.00
N HIS A 44 -1.33 4.95 -7.99
CA HIS A 44 -1.14 5.90 -9.09
C HIS A 44 -0.81 5.09 -10.34
N ASP A 45 -1.61 5.26 -11.39
CA ASP A 45 -1.63 4.38 -12.57
C ASP A 45 -1.75 2.88 -12.18
N ASP A 46 -0.90 2.05 -12.77
CA ASP A 46 -0.77 0.62 -12.55
C ASP A 46 0.20 0.27 -11.41
N TYR A 47 0.50 1.24 -10.54
CA TYR A 47 1.47 1.08 -9.46
C TYR A 47 0.88 1.36 -8.08
N CYS A 48 1.38 0.61 -7.11
CA CYS A 48 1.05 0.79 -5.70
C CYS A 48 2.26 1.32 -4.94
N TYR A 49 2.06 2.44 -4.26
CA TYR A 49 3.08 3.15 -3.52
C TYR A 49 2.83 3.11 -2.01
N LYS A 50 3.87 2.90 -1.23
CA LYS A 50 3.81 3.06 0.23
C LYS A 50 5.04 3.79 0.74
N PHE A 51 4.80 4.92 1.37
CA PHE A 51 5.85 5.69 2.02
C PHE A 51 6.02 5.24 3.47
N ASN A 52 7.25 4.99 3.89
CA ASN A 52 7.58 4.65 5.27
C ASN A 52 8.46 5.74 5.88
N LEU A 53 8.02 6.29 7.01
CA LEU A 53 8.72 7.32 7.76
C LEU A 53 9.96 6.81 8.51
N ASN A 54 10.04 5.49 8.72
CA ASN A 54 11.16 4.86 9.41
C ASN A 54 12.43 5.05 8.61
N GLU A 55 13.42 5.67 9.24
CA GLU A 55 14.67 5.97 8.57
C GLU A 55 15.57 4.74 8.55
N LYS A 56 16.14 4.47 7.38
CA LYS A 56 17.06 3.37 7.13
C LYS A 56 18.18 3.84 6.22
N ASP A 57 19.29 3.11 6.19
CA ASP A 57 20.18 3.21 5.03
C ASP A 57 19.50 2.62 3.79
N TRP A 58 20.08 2.90 2.62
CA TRP A 58 19.50 2.49 1.35
C TRP A 58 19.35 0.97 1.22
N ALA A 59 20.34 0.20 1.69
CA ALA A 59 20.34 -1.26 1.56
C ALA A 59 19.27 -1.89 2.45
N ASP A 60 19.14 -1.45 3.69
CA ASP A 60 18.11 -1.89 4.63
C ASP A 60 16.70 -1.44 4.21
N ALA A 61 16.61 -0.31 3.52
CA ALA A 61 15.36 0.15 2.91
C ALA A 61 14.92 -0.78 1.77
N GLU A 62 15.84 -1.13 0.86
CA GLU A 62 15.57 -2.08 -0.24
C GLU A 62 15.19 -3.46 0.30
N VAL A 63 15.96 -4.01 1.25
CA VAL A 63 15.63 -5.28 1.93
C VAL A 63 14.23 -5.20 2.56
N GLY A 64 13.89 -4.07 3.19
CA GLY A 64 12.57 -3.84 3.76
C GLY A 64 11.45 -3.81 2.72
N CYS A 65 11.69 -3.21 1.55
CA CYS A 65 10.74 -3.18 0.44
C CYS A 65 10.50 -4.58 -0.13
N VAL A 66 11.58 -5.35 -0.35
CA VAL A 66 11.53 -6.73 -0.82
C VAL A 66 10.77 -7.63 0.15
N ALA A 67 10.96 -7.44 1.46
CA ALA A 67 10.27 -8.21 2.50
C ALA A 67 8.74 -8.03 2.49
N VAL A 68 8.24 -6.91 1.93
CA VAL A 68 6.80 -6.65 1.78
C VAL A 68 6.28 -6.87 0.35
N GLY A 69 7.08 -7.53 -0.50
CA GLY A 69 6.72 -7.87 -1.87
C GLY A 69 6.83 -6.72 -2.88
N GLY A 70 7.58 -5.66 -2.55
CA GLY A 70 7.89 -4.56 -3.47
C GLY A 70 9.38 -4.32 -3.61
N ASN A 71 9.77 -3.20 -4.19
CA ASN A 71 11.15 -2.72 -4.26
C ASN A 71 11.16 -1.21 -3.97
N LEU A 72 12.33 -0.59 -3.80
CA LEU A 72 12.38 0.87 -3.83
C LEU A 72 11.85 1.40 -5.17
N ALA A 73 11.10 2.50 -5.12
CA ALA A 73 10.45 3.03 -6.31
C ALA A 73 11.44 3.51 -7.37
N SER A 74 11.33 2.96 -8.57
CA SER A 74 12.05 3.47 -9.75
C SER A 74 11.21 4.52 -10.46
N ILE A 75 11.72 5.74 -10.57
CA ILE A 75 10.99 6.89 -11.10
C ILE A 75 11.57 7.25 -12.47
N HIS A 76 10.76 7.08 -13.53
CA HIS A 76 11.20 7.28 -14.92
C HIS A 76 10.51 8.44 -15.63
N THR A 77 9.43 8.97 -15.06
CA THR A 77 8.63 10.02 -15.67
C THR A 77 8.47 11.20 -14.71
N LYS A 78 8.24 12.40 -15.27
CA LYS A 78 7.94 13.59 -14.47
C LYS A 78 6.64 13.41 -13.68
N ASP A 79 5.65 12.77 -14.28
CA ASP A 79 4.36 12.49 -13.65
C ASP A 79 4.52 11.66 -12.37
N HIS A 80 5.26 10.54 -12.47
CA HIS A 80 5.56 9.70 -11.30
C HIS A 80 6.39 10.43 -10.25
N TYR A 81 7.34 11.27 -10.67
CA TYR A 81 8.12 12.11 -9.75
C TYR A 81 7.23 13.09 -8.96
N ASP A 82 6.33 13.80 -9.65
CA ASP A 82 5.44 14.79 -9.04
C ASP A 82 4.47 14.10 -8.07
N PHE A 83 3.91 12.95 -8.47
CA PHE A 83 3.05 12.12 -7.62
C PHE A 83 3.78 11.70 -6.33
N VAL A 84 4.98 11.10 -6.46
CA VAL A 84 5.78 10.65 -5.32
C VAL A 84 6.11 11.80 -4.38
N LYS A 85 6.50 12.96 -4.92
CA LYS A 85 6.77 14.16 -4.13
C LYS A 85 5.53 14.61 -3.35
N GLY A 86 4.35 14.57 -3.97
CA GLY A 86 3.07 14.85 -3.33
C GLY A 86 2.74 13.86 -2.21
N LEU A 87 2.97 12.56 -2.45
CA LEU A 87 2.76 11.50 -1.47
C LEU A 87 3.67 11.68 -0.23
N ILE A 88 4.95 11.98 -0.44
CA ILE A 88 5.91 12.25 0.64
C ILE A 88 5.46 13.46 1.44
N LYS A 89 5.13 14.57 0.78
CA LYS A 89 4.69 15.80 1.45
C LYS A 89 3.41 15.58 2.27
N THR A 90 2.46 14.82 1.74
CA THR A 90 1.20 14.51 2.42
C THR A 90 1.42 13.59 3.62
N SER A 91 2.32 12.61 3.48
CA SER A 91 2.57 11.61 4.52
C SER A 91 3.51 12.11 5.64
N ALA A 92 4.51 12.93 5.29
CA ALA A 92 5.51 13.47 6.22
C ALA A 92 5.22 14.91 6.67
N GLY A 93 4.27 15.60 6.04
CA GLY A 93 4.00 17.03 6.25
C GLY A 93 5.05 17.97 5.63
N THR A 94 6.14 17.43 5.05
CA THR A 94 7.26 18.19 4.49
C THR A 94 7.90 17.45 3.31
N ASN A 95 8.75 18.13 2.54
CA ASN A 95 9.56 17.51 1.49
C ASN A 95 10.73 16.74 2.12
N LYS A 96 10.44 15.57 2.71
CA LYS A 96 11.45 14.73 3.36
C LYS A 96 12.34 14.04 2.31
N GLN A 97 13.65 14.00 2.57
CA GLN A 97 14.57 13.18 1.77
C GLN A 97 14.13 11.71 1.87
N THR A 98 14.09 11.03 0.73
CA THR A 98 13.50 9.70 0.61
C THR A 98 14.30 8.84 -0.36
N TRP A 99 14.57 7.60 0.01
CA TRP A 99 15.21 6.61 -0.86
C TRP A 99 14.30 6.19 -2.00
N VAL A 100 14.88 6.09 -3.19
CA VAL A 100 14.29 5.58 -4.42
C VAL A 100 15.21 4.51 -5.02
N GLY A 101 14.68 3.70 -5.93
CA GLY A 101 15.42 2.64 -6.59
C GLY A 101 16.47 3.21 -7.53
N GLY A 102 17.68 2.66 -7.48
CA GLY A 102 18.80 3.00 -8.36
C GLY A 102 19.76 1.82 -8.46
N SER A 103 20.40 1.64 -9.61
CA SER A 103 21.15 0.41 -9.94
C SER A 103 22.67 0.52 -9.74
N ASP A 104 23.20 1.62 -9.21
CA ASP A 104 24.66 1.82 -9.04
C ASP A 104 25.13 1.68 -7.58
N ALA A 105 24.53 0.74 -6.85
CA ALA A 105 24.94 0.44 -5.49
C ALA A 105 26.21 -0.43 -5.50
N VAL A 106 27.37 0.19 -5.67
CA VAL A 106 28.64 -0.44 -5.26
C VAL A 106 28.54 -0.68 -3.76
N LYS A 107 28.50 -1.96 -3.35
CA LYS A 107 28.74 -2.34 -1.97
C LYS A 107 30.17 -1.92 -1.66
N VAL A 108 30.35 -0.83 -0.91
CA VAL A 108 31.64 -0.52 -0.29
C VAL A 108 31.79 -1.46 0.91
N SER A 109 32.03 -2.75 0.62
CA SER A 109 32.47 -3.72 1.61
C SER A 109 33.99 -3.77 1.56
N ASP A 110 34.61 -3.40 2.68
CA ASP A 110 36.06 -3.27 2.90
C ASP A 110 36.75 -2.14 2.12
N LEU A 111 37.05 -1.06 2.83
CA LEU A 111 38.40 -0.83 3.38
C LEU A 111 38.27 0.26 4.44
N THR A 112 38.33 -0.15 5.70
CA THR A 112 38.69 0.75 6.81
C THR A 112 40.00 1.46 6.48
N THR A 113 40.09 2.74 6.84
CA THR A 113 41.22 3.71 6.74
C THR A 113 41.28 4.56 5.46
N ASP A 114 40.93 5.86 5.66
CA ASP A 114 41.46 7.05 4.95
C ASP A 114 40.61 7.76 3.88
N PHE A 115 39.27 7.78 3.99
CA PHE A 115 38.43 8.78 3.29
C PHE A 115 37.22 9.24 4.13
N GLU A 116 37.47 9.82 5.30
CA GLU A 116 36.47 10.52 6.13
C GLU A 116 35.87 11.81 5.49
N HIS A 117 35.86 11.95 4.16
CA HIS A 117 35.44 13.23 3.57
C HIS A 117 34.67 13.27 2.26
N LEU A 118 34.33 12.16 1.58
CA LEU A 118 33.68 12.30 0.27
C LEU A 118 32.50 11.38 -0.09
N MET A 119 32.04 10.45 0.76
CA MET A 119 30.81 9.66 0.45
C MET A 119 29.89 9.34 1.65
N VAL A 120 30.15 9.85 2.86
CA VAL A 120 29.43 9.41 4.07
C VAL A 120 28.78 10.60 4.78
N ASN A 121 27.89 11.30 4.08
CA ASN A 121 26.76 11.91 4.78
C ASN A 121 25.67 10.84 4.81
N VAL A 122 25.82 9.88 5.73
CA VAL A 122 24.82 8.82 5.97
C VAL A 122 23.60 9.50 6.57
N GLN A 123 22.78 10.03 5.68
CA GLN A 123 21.51 10.63 6.03
C GLN A 123 20.49 9.50 6.08
N TYR A 124 20.22 9.03 7.29
CA TYR A 124 19.02 8.27 7.64
C TYR A 124 17.81 8.89 6.92
N SER A 125 17.23 8.16 5.97
CA SER A 125 16.17 8.68 5.09
C SER A 125 14.95 7.78 5.12
N ALA A 126 13.78 8.38 4.92
CA ALA A 126 12.54 7.64 4.71
C ALA A 126 12.61 6.87 3.37
N TYR A 127 11.72 5.91 3.13
CA TYR A 127 11.76 5.14 1.87
C TYR A 127 10.38 4.95 1.26
N LEU A 128 10.38 4.78 -0.07
CA LEU A 128 9.17 4.57 -0.86
C LEU A 128 9.18 3.18 -1.48
N VAL A 129 8.18 2.37 -1.13
CA VAL A 129 7.96 1.05 -1.70
C VAL A 129 7.11 1.16 -2.97
N LEU A 130 7.57 0.54 -4.05
CA LEU A 130 6.86 0.31 -5.31
C LEU A 130 6.60 -1.18 -5.47
N VAL A 131 5.33 -1.57 -5.56
CA VAL A 131 4.94 -2.92 -5.99
C VAL A 131 4.45 -2.80 -7.43
N ALA A 132 5.17 -3.43 -8.36
CA ALA A 132 4.69 -3.60 -9.72
C ALA A 132 3.48 -4.54 -9.69
N LEU A 133 2.33 -4.08 -10.20
CA LEU A 133 1.16 -4.93 -10.34
C LEU A 133 1.37 -5.91 -11.51
N SER A 134 0.90 -7.15 -11.31
CA SER A 134 0.75 -8.18 -12.34
C SER A 134 -0.35 -7.86 -13.34
#